data_AF-A0A7D5PDE2-F1
#
_entry.id   AF-A0A7D5PDE2-F1
#
_cell.length_a   1.000
_cell.length_b   1.000
_cell.length_c   1.000
_cell.angle_alpha   90.00
_cell.angle_beta   90.00
_cell.angle_gamma   90.00
#
_symmetry.space_group_name_H-M   'P 1'
#
loop_
_entity.id
_entity.type
_entity.pdbx_description
1 polymer ?
#
loop_
_entity_poly.entity_id
_entity_poly.type
_entity_poly.pdbx_seq_one_letter_code
_entity_poly.pdbx_strand_id
1 'polypeptide(L)' 'MSLFASLVTRVEPETVVAECRRCGTTVDADTAVCATCGSEDIVEYSID' A
#
# COMPACT_ATOMS: atom_id res chain seq x y z
N MET A 1 38.97 -15.01 10.22
CA MET A 1 38.48 -13.71 10.72
C MET A 1 37.69 -13.06 9.60
N SER A 2 36.38 -13.29 9.55
CA SER A 2 35.52 -12.80 8.45
C SER A 2 34.90 -11.46 8.83
N LEU A 3 35.36 -10.42 8.14
CA LEU A 3 34.87 -9.05 8.20
C LEU A 3 33.65 -8.91 7.28
N PHE A 4 32.54 -9.58 7.59
CA PHE A 4 31.24 -9.29 6.96
C PHE A 4 30.39 -8.47 7.93
N ALA A 5 30.90 -7.30 8.29
CA ALA A 5 30.13 -6.34 9.07
C ALA A 5 29.25 -5.52 8.11
N SER A 6 27.94 -5.69 8.28
CA SER A 6 26.98 -4.57 8.23
C SER A 6 26.66 -3.93 6.89
N LEU A 7 26.37 -4.70 5.84
CA LEU A 7 25.51 -4.19 4.76
C LEU A 7 24.03 -4.40 5.15
N VAL A 8 23.50 -3.55 6.04
CA VAL A 8 22.06 -3.43 6.25
C VAL A 8 21.52 -2.59 5.10
N THR A 9 20.89 -3.23 4.12
CA THR A 9 20.14 -2.53 3.08
C THR A 9 18.83 -2.07 3.69
N ARG A 10 18.60 -0.76 3.74
CA ARG A 10 17.30 -0.21 4.11
C ARG A 10 16.36 -0.48 2.94
N VAL A 11 15.51 -1.50 3.09
CA VAL A 11 14.33 -1.65 2.24
C VAL A 11 13.33 -0.63 2.76
N GLU A 12 13.12 0.45 2.02
CA GLU A 12 12.06 1.39 2.32
C GLU A 12 10.75 0.70 1.91
N PRO A 13 9.85 0.39 2.86
CA PRO A 13 8.57 -0.20 2.48
C PRO A 13 7.82 0.87 1.67
N GLU A 14 7.61 0.58 0.39
CA GLU A 14 6.72 1.35 -0.47
C GLU A 14 5.36 1.44 0.24
N THR A 15 5.02 2.66 0.68
CA THR A 15 3.78 2.87 1.42
C THR A 15 2.67 3.01 0.38
N VAL A 16 1.91 1.94 0.20
CA VAL A 16 0.75 1.93 -0.70
C VAL A 16 -0.52 2.24 0.10
N VAL A 17 -1.31 3.18 -0.39
CA VAL A 17 -2.60 3.57 0.17
C VAL A 17 -3.70 3.32 -0.87
N ALA A 18 -4.78 2.62 -0.50
CA ALA A 18 -5.91 2.39 -1.39
C ALA A 18 -7.18 3.12 -0.93
N GLU A 19 -7.96 3.65 -1.88
CA GLU A 19 -9.16 4.45 -1.61
C GLU A 19 -10.26 4.18 -2.65
N CYS A 20 -11.51 4.14 -2.21
CA CYS A 20 -12.65 4.09 -3.12
C CYS A 20 -12.92 5.48 -3.74
N ARG A 21 -12.82 5.60 -5.07
CA ARG A 21 -13.09 6.86 -5.79
C ARG A 21 -14.53 7.35 -5.70
N ARG A 22 -15.46 6.43 -5.38
CA ARG A 22 -16.89 6.77 -5.29
C ARG A 22 -17.23 7.49 -3.99
N CYS A 23 -16.73 7.00 -2.85
CA CYS A 23 -17.14 7.50 -1.53
C CYS A 23 -16.00 8.06 -0.67
N GLY A 24 -14.75 7.94 -1.13
CA GLY A 24 -13.57 8.44 -0.41
C GLY A 24 -13.15 7.59 0.78
N THR A 25 -13.67 6.36 0.91
CA THR A 25 -13.27 5.46 2.00
C THR A 25 -11.93 4.83 1.68
N THR A 26 -10.96 4.95 2.61
CA THR A 26 -9.71 4.18 2.58
C THR A 26 -10.03 2.69 2.78
N VAL A 27 -9.44 1.85 1.94
CA VAL A 27 -9.63 0.39 1.93
C VAL A 27 -8.27 -0.31 1.93
N ASP A 28 -8.25 -1.62 2.14
CA ASP A 28 -7.03 -2.42 1.96
C ASP A 28 -6.64 -2.47 0.48
N ALA A 29 -5.34 -2.56 0.17
CA ALA A 29 -4.82 -2.60 -1.20
C ALA A 29 -5.44 -3.72 -2.05
N ASP A 30 -5.68 -4.88 -1.45
CA ASP A 30 -6.29 -6.03 -2.13
C ASP A 30 -7.83 -5.93 -2.24
N THR A 31 -8.44 -4.79 -1.89
CA THR A 31 -9.90 -4.61 -1.92
C THR A 31 -10.38 -4.46 -3.36
N ALA A 32 -11.15 -5.46 -3.83
CA ALA A 32 -11.83 -5.37 -5.13
C ALA A 32 -13.16 -4.58 -5.06
N VAL A 33 -13.86 -4.60 -3.92
CA VAL A 33 -15.18 -3.97 -3.76
C VAL A 33 -15.25 -3.24 -2.43
N CYS A 34 -15.61 -1.96 -2.46
CA CYS A 34 -15.72 -1.12 -1.27
C CYS A 34 -16.85 -1.61 -0.34
N ALA A 35 -16.51 -2.08 0.86
CA ALA A 35 -17.48 -2.55 1.85
C ALA A 35 -18.49 -1.48 2.31
N THR A 36 -18.11 -0.20 2.27
CA THR A 36 -19.00 0.92 2.65
C THR A 36 -20.09 1.21 1.62
N CYS A 37 -19.82 0.91 0.35
CA CYS A 37 -20.42 1.65 -0.74
C CYS A 37 -20.78 0.77 -1.95
N GLY A 38 -20.23 -0.44 -2.03
CA GLY A 38 -20.46 -1.43 -3.07
C GLY A 38 -19.78 -1.12 -4.42
N SER A 39 -19.00 -0.04 -4.52
CA SER A 39 -18.29 0.30 -5.76
C SER A 39 -17.02 -0.52 -5.90
N GLU A 40 -16.69 -0.85 -7.15
CA GLU A 40 -15.47 -1.56 -7.57
C GLU A 40 -14.37 -0.58 -8.03
N ASP A 41 -14.63 0.73 -7.95
CA ASP A 41 -13.71 1.79 -8.38
C ASP A 41 -12.76 2.14 -7.22
N ILE A 42 -11.69 1.36 -7.11
CA ILE A 42 -10.62 1.49 -6.11
C ILE A 42 -9.35 2.00 -6.79
N VAL A 43 -8.73 3.01 -6.19
CA VAL A 43 -7.45 3.59 -6.65
C VAL A 43 -6.38 3.36 -5.59
N GLU A 44 -5.18 3.06 -6.06
CA GLU A 44 -3.99 2.93 -5.23
C GLU A 44 -3.02 4.10 -5.46
N TYR A 45 -2.37 4.54 -4.40
CA TYR A 45 -1.34 5.55 -4.40
C TYR A 45 -0.07 4.97 -3.79
N SER A 46 1.03 5.06 -4.52
CA SER A 46 2.37 4.81 -3.96
C SER A 46 2.91 6.12 -3.42
N ILE A 47 3.38 6.10 -2.17
CA ILE A 47 4.05 7.23 -1.54
C ILE A 47 5.54 6.92 -1.49
N ASP A 48 6.32 7.64 -2.31
CA ASP A 48 7.78 7.71 -2.29
C ASP A 48 8.31 8.82 -1.37
#